data_AF-A0A842NPL4-F1
#
_entry.id   AF-A0A842NPL4-F1
#
_cell.length_a   1.000
_cell.length_b   1.000
_cell.length_c   1.000
_cell.angle_alpha   90.00
_cell.angle_beta   90.00
_cell.angle_gamma   90.00
#
_symmetry.space_group_name_H-M   'P 1'
#
loop_
_entity.id
_entity.type
_entity.pdbx_description
1 polymer ?
#
loop_
_entity_poly.entity_id
_entity_poly.type
_entity_poly.pdbx_seq_one_letter_code
_entity_poly.pdbx_strand_id
1 'polypeptide(L)'
;MVFKYDEFLICTVREADANDLRFLENYVAEAEASGRKVYYPAKDTNQIDETGGYQICCDNNLAMRESQEVSVYWTTKSQGTKFDLGMAFNQHRTENKKIKLANRSDVEKMVQEQRAKGLAKSFEMVLLRLDDLAKE
;
A
#
# COMPACT_ATOMS: atom_id res chain seq x y z
N MET A 1 6.03 -13.48 -16.49
CA MET A 1 7.05 -12.89 -15.59
C MET A 1 7.01 -13.70 -14.31
N VAL A 2 8.15 -14.11 -13.76
CA VAL A 2 8.19 -14.80 -12.46
C VAL A 2 8.36 -13.71 -11.42
N PHE A 3 7.35 -13.53 -10.56
CA PHE A 3 7.42 -12.57 -9.46
C PHE A 3 8.09 -13.22 -8.25
N LYS A 4 8.85 -12.42 -7.48
CA LYS A 4 9.52 -12.87 -6.26
C LYS A 4 8.57 -12.88 -5.06
N TYR A 5 7.53 -12.05 -5.11
CA TYR A 5 6.49 -11.91 -4.10
C TYR A 5 5.13 -11.93 -4.78
N ASP A 6 4.13 -12.44 -4.07
CA ASP A 6 2.75 -12.31 -4.52
C ASP A 6 2.27 -10.86 -4.33
N GLU A 7 2.77 -10.18 -3.31
CA GLU A 7 2.23 -8.88 -2.88
C GLU A 7 3.30 -7.99 -2.28
N PHE A 8 3.29 -6.70 -2.63
CA PHE A 8 3.96 -5.64 -1.86
C PHE A 8 2.93 -4.88 -1.04
N LEU A 9 3.14 -4.76 0.27
CA LEU A 9 2.24 -4.03 1.16
C LEU A 9 2.75 -2.60 1.39
N ILE A 10 2.09 -1.62 0.77
CA ILE A 10 2.25 -0.20 1.14
C ILE A 10 1.56 0.01 2.49
N CYS A 11 2.31 0.46 3.49
CA CYS A 11 1.78 0.72 4.83
C CYS A 11 2.55 1.84 5.56
N THR A 12 1.98 2.32 6.66
CA THR A 12 2.73 3.14 7.63
C THR A 12 3.66 2.24 8.43
N VAL A 13 4.90 2.71 8.69
CA VAL A 13 5.87 2.01 9.53
C VAL A 13 6.21 2.85 10.76
N ARG A 14 6.80 4.04 10.55
CA ARG A 14 7.26 4.91 11.65
C ARG A 14 6.13 5.59 12.44
N GLU A 15 4.97 5.80 11.82
CA GLU A 15 3.82 6.47 12.44
C GLU A 15 2.69 5.48 12.77
N ALA A 16 2.97 4.18 12.72
CA ALA A 16 2.00 3.15 13.03
C ALA A 16 1.66 3.16 14.52
N ASP A 17 0.37 3.29 14.86
CA ASP A 17 -0.11 3.05 16.22
C ASP A 17 -0.41 1.56 16.48
N ALA A 18 -0.81 1.22 17.70
CA ALA A 18 -1.08 -0.16 18.08
C ALA A 18 -2.22 -0.82 17.29
N ASN A 19 -3.17 -0.04 16.75
CA ASN A 19 -4.22 -0.56 15.88
C ASN A 19 -3.71 -0.77 14.46
N ASP A 20 -2.91 0.17 13.95
CA ASP A 20 -2.24 0.05 12.65
C ASP A 20 -1.38 -1.23 12.63
N LEU A 21 -0.53 -1.41 13.64
CA LEU A 21 0.35 -2.59 13.77
C LEU A 21 -0.45 -3.88 13.87
N ARG A 22 -1.48 -3.95 14.72
CA ARG A 22 -2.31 -5.15 14.88
C ARG A 22 -3.02 -5.51 13.56
N PHE A 23 -3.52 -4.52 12.83
CA PHE A 23 -4.13 -4.76 11.52
C PHE A 23 -3.11 -5.35 10.54
N LEU A 24 -1.95 -4.71 10.42
CA LEU A 24 -0.91 -5.09 9.47
C LEU A 24 -0.35 -6.49 9.77
N GLU A 25 -0.09 -6.79 11.04
CA GLU A 25 0.40 -8.10 11.47
C GLU A 25 -0.61 -9.21 11.17
N ASN A 26 -1.88 -9.00 11.48
CA ASN A 26 -2.94 -9.96 11.15
C ASN A 26 -3.09 -10.14 9.64
N TYR A 27 -3.10 -9.03 8.89
CA TYR A 27 -3.21 -9.05 7.44
C TYR A 27 -2.09 -9.87 6.78
N VAL A 28 -0.85 -9.63 7.19
CA VAL A 28 0.33 -10.36 6.68
C VAL A 28 0.26 -11.83 7.11
N ALA A 29 -0.08 -12.12 8.36
CA ALA A 29 -0.18 -13.49 8.86
C ALA A 29 -1.26 -14.31 8.12
N GLU A 30 -2.43 -13.72 7.86
CA GLU A 30 -3.50 -14.37 7.09
C GLU A 30 -3.08 -14.62 5.63
N ALA A 31 -2.40 -13.66 5.01
CA ALA A 31 -1.86 -13.81 3.67
C ALA A 31 -0.81 -14.94 3.61
N GLU A 32 0.14 -14.96 4.54
CA GLU A 32 1.18 -15.99 4.63
C GLU A 32 0.59 -17.38 4.93
N ALA A 33 -0.41 -17.46 5.82
CA ALA A 33 -1.13 -18.70 6.11
C ALA A 33 -1.88 -19.25 4.89
N SER A 34 -2.30 -18.38 3.95
CA SER A 34 -2.87 -18.77 2.66
C SER A 34 -1.83 -19.22 1.61
N GLY A 35 -0.54 -19.23 1.97
CA GLY A 35 0.57 -19.60 1.10
C GLY A 35 1.10 -18.47 0.23
N ARG A 36 0.61 -17.23 0.42
CA ARG A 36 1.10 -16.05 -0.30
C ARG A 36 2.36 -15.49 0.35
N LYS A 37 3.29 -15.02 -0.45
CA LYS A 37 4.51 -14.34 -0.01
C LYS A 37 4.35 -12.83 -0.11
N VAL A 38 4.19 -12.18 1.03
CA VAL A 38 4.01 -10.72 1.14
C VAL A 38 5.36 -10.07 1.47
N TYR A 39 5.73 -9.04 0.71
CA TYR A 39 6.80 -8.12 1.09
C TYR A 39 6.21 -7.04 2.00
N TYR A 40 6.59 -7.06 3.28
CA TYR A 40 6.12 -6.15 4.31
C TYR A 40 7.27 -5.23 4.76
N PRO A 41 7.29 -3.94 4.39
CA PRO A 41 8.44 -3.06 4.62
C PRO A 41 8.92 -2.95 6.07
N ALA A 42 8.04 -3.13 7.06
CA ALA A 42 8.44 -3.12 8.46
C ALA A 42 9.34 -4.31 8.84
N LYS A 43 9.26 -5.43 8.10
CA LYS A 43 10.09 -6.63 8.26
C LYS A 43 11.21 -6.69 7.23
N ASP A 44 10.90 -6.36 5.97
CA ASP A 44 11.74 -6.71 4.81
C ASP A 44 12.58 -5.56 4.26
N THR A 45 12.37 -4.34 4.73
CA THR A 45 13.12 -3.14 4.31
C THR A 45 13.94 -2.61 5.49
N ASN A 46 15.21 -2.28 5.25
CA ASN A 46 16.02 -1.62 6.27
C ASN A 46 15.50 -0.20 6.51
N GLN A 47 14.85 0.01 7.66
CA GLN A 47 14.23 1.29 8.02
C GLN A 47 15.23 2.34 8.51
N ILE A 48 16.51 2.00 8.66
CA ILE A 48 17.59 2.94 9.01
C ILE A 48 18.29 3.35 7.72
N ASP A 49 18.05 4.59 7.29
CA ASP A 49 18.54 5.12 6.02
C ASP A 49 19.19 6.50 6.19
N GLU A 50 20.53 6.51 6.08
CA GLU A 50 21.35 7.73 6.18
C GLU A 50 21.16 8.68 4.99
N THR A 51 20.54 8.22 3.89
CA THR A 51 20.22 9.05 2.72
C THR A 51 18.95 9.89 2.91
N GLY A 52 18.31 9.82 4.08
CA GLY A 52 17.09 10.56 4.39
C GLY A 52 15.81 9.93 3.83
N GLY A 53 15.87 8.68 3.37
CA GLY A 53 14.73 7.89 2.86
C GLY A 53 14.81 7.56 1.37
N TYR A 54 15.84 8.03 0.65
CA TYR A 54 16.01 7.72 -0.78
C TYR A 54 16.22 6.23 -1.01
N GLN A 55 17.08 5.58 -0.22
CA GLN A 55 17.34 4.14 -0.37
C GLN A 55 16.08 3.32 -0.06
N ILE A 56 15.33 3.69 0.99
CA ILE A 56 14.05 3.05 1.31
C ILE A 56 13.07 3.16 0.13
N CYS A 57 12.96 4.35 -0.49
CA CYS A 57 12.09 4.53 -1.65
C CYS A 57 12.54 3.67 -2.85
N CYS A 58 13.85 3.54 -3.08
CA CYS A 58 14.40 2.66 -4.12
C CYS A 58 14.11 1.18 -3.85
N ASP A 59 14.30 0.73 -2.62
CA ASP A 59 14.05 -0.65 -2.19
C ASP A 59 12.56 -0.99 -2.31
N ASN A 60 11.68 -0.09 -1.87
CA ASN A 60 10.23 -0.23 -2.02
C ASN A 60 9.84 -0.29 -3.50
N ASN A 61 10.38 0.59 -4.35
CA ASN A 61 10.09 0.58 -5.78
C ASN A 61 10.49 -0.75 -6.43
N LEU A 62 11.67 -1.25 -6.12
CA LEU A 62 12.16 -2.53 -6.63
C LEU A 62 11.26 -3.68 -6.17
N ALA A 63 10.93 -3.72 -4.87
CA ALA A 63 10.07 -4.76 -4.32
C ALA A 63 8.65 -4.73 -4.91
N MET A 64 8.06 -3.56 -5.19
CA MET A 64 6.79 -3.45 -5.92
C MET A 64 6.89 -4.05 -7.34
N ARG A 65 7.98 -3.78 -8.06
CA ARG A 65 8.20 -4.34 -9.41
C ARG A 65 8.37 -5.86 -9.37
N GLU A 66 9.02 -6.37 -8.34
CA GLU A 66 9.23 -7.80 -8.09
C GLU A 66 7.97 -8.52 -7.54
N SER A 67 6.92 -7.78 -7.20
CA SER A 67 5.66 -8.32 -6.66
C SER A 67 4.61 -8.46 -7.75
N GLN A 68 3.73 -9.46 -7.67
CA GLN A 68 2.64 -9.63 -8.64
C GLN A 68 1.65 -8.46 -8.55
N GLU A 69 1.26 -8.08 -7.34
CA GLU A 69 0.35 -6.96 -7.06
C GLU A 69 0.83 -6.09 -5.89
N VAL A 70 0.17 -4.95 -5.71
CA VAL A 70 0.38 -4.04 -4.58
C VAL A 70 -0.90 -3.97 -3.76
N SER A 71 -0.80 -4.14 -2.45
CA SER A 71 -1.87 -3.78 -1.52
C SER A 71 -1.51 -2.51 -0.77
N VAL A 72 -2.52 -1.72 -0.43
CA VAL A 72 -2.38 -0.46 0.27
C VAL A 72 -3.18 -0.52 1.56
N TYR A 73 -2.49 -0.46 2.68
CA TYR A 73 -3.07 -0.06 3.96
C TYR A 73 -3.01 1.46 4.04
N TRP A 74 -4.16 2.10 3.89
CA TRP A 74 -4.24 3.56 3.81
C TRP A 74 -4.62 4.20 5.14
N THR A 75 -3.80 5.15 5.58
CA THR A 75 -4.11 6.07 6.67
C THR A 75 -3.74 7.50 6.25
N THR A 76 -4.38 8.50 6.83
CA THR A 76 -4.09 9.91 6.54
C THR A 76 -2.78 10.41 7.15
N LYS A 77 -2.18 9.62 8.05
CA LYS A 77 -0.98 9.96 8.83
C LYS A 77 0.29 9.92 7.95
N SER A 78 0.48 8.81 7.23
CA SER A 78 1.75 8.49 6.58
C SER A 78 2.03 9.30 5.31
N GLN A 79 3.14 10.05 5.31
CA GLN A 79 3.67 10.70 4.10
C GLN A 79 4.35 9.71 3.15
N GLY A 80 5.06 8.70 3.68
CA GLY A 80 5.75 7.68 2.87
C GLY A 80 4.77 6.90 1.99
N THR A 81 3.63 6.50 2.55
CA THR A 81 2.56 5.80 1.83
C THR A 81 2.03 6.61 0.64
N LYS A 82 2.01 7.94 0.71
CA LYS A 82 1.61 8.79 -0.43
C LYS A 82 2.64 8.76 -1.56
N PHE A 83 3.94 8.77 -1.21
CA PHE A 83 5.02 8.67 -2.19
C PHE A 83 5.01 7.28 -2.86
N ASP A 84 4.91 6.22 -2.06
CA ASP A 84 4.81 4.84 -2.53
C ASP A 84 3.57 4.64 -3.43
N LEU A 85 2.43 5.23 -3.08
CA LEU A 85 1.24 5.22 -3.93
C LEU A 85 1.51 5.88 -5.30
N GLY A 86 2.28 6.96 -5.35
CA GLY A 86 2.68 7.59 -6.61
C GLY A 86 3.47 6.63 -7.51
N MET A 87 4.41 5.88 -6.92
CA MET A 87 5.18 4.86 -7.64
C MET A 87 4.31 3.70 -8.11
N ALA A 88 3.46 3.17 -7.23
CA ALA A 88 2.52 2.10 -7.59
C ALA A 88 1.56 2.56 -8.68
N PHE A 89 1.02 3.79 -8.61
CA PHE A 89 0.15 4.35 -9.63
C PHE A 89 0.84 4.46 -10.99
N ASN A 90 2.12 4.85 -11.02
CA ASN A 90 2.89 4.84 -12.26
C ASN A 90 2.95 3.42 -12.86
N GLN A 91 3.31 2.41 -12.05
CA GLN A 91 3.34 1.00 -12.47
C GLN A 91 1.95 0.49 -12.90
N HIS A 92 0.88 0.93 -12.26
CA HIS A 92 -0.48 0.63 -12.71
C HIS A 92 -0.72 1.18 -14.12
N ARG A 93 -0.27 2.41 -14.40
CA ARG A 93 -0.49 3.06 -15.70
C ARG A 93 0.41 2.53 -16.81
N THR A 94 1.62 2.09 -16.51
CA THR A 94 2.61 1.64 -17.49
C THR A 94 2.67 0.12 -17.65
N GLU A 95 2.39 -0.64 -16.59
CA GLU A 95 2.58 -2.09 -16.53
C GLU A 95 1.30 -2.85 -16.14
N ASN A 96 0.15 -2.16 -16.00
CA ASN A 96 -1.11 -2.73 -15.51
C ASN A 96 -0.99 -3.41 -14.14
N LYS A 97 -0.09 -2.91 -13.26
CA LYS A 97 0.01 -3.37 -11.87
C LYS A 97 -1.36 -3.26 -11.18
N LYS A 98 -1.81 -4.36 -10.58
CA LYS A 98 -3.02 -4.35 -9.73
C LYS A 98 -2.70 -3.68 -8.40
N ILE A 99 -3.55 -2.75 -7.99
CA ILE A 99 -3.45 -2.05 -6.70
C ILE A 99 -4.75 -2.30 -5.94
N LYS A 100 -4.65 -2.91 -4.76
CA LYS A 100 -5.76 -3.28 -3.90
C LYS A 100 -5.73 -2.50 -2.59
N LEU A 101 -6.87 -2.37 -1.94
CA LEU A 101 -7.00 -1.79 -0.61
C LEU A 101 -7.07 -2.90 0.45
N ALA A 102 -6.12 -2.87 1.40
CA ALA A 102 -6.13 -3.78 2.53
C ALA A 102 -7.25 -3.42 3.53
N ASN A 103 -7.47 -2.13 3.78
CA ASN A 103 -8.48 -1.61 4.71
C ASN A 103 -9.61 -0.85 3.99
N ARG A 104 -10.15 -1.44 2.90
CA ARG A 104 -11.15 -0.79 2.02
C ARG A 104 -12.31 -0.13 2.79
N SER A 105 -12.89 -0.83 3.76
CA SER A 105 -14.04 -0.33 4.53
C SER A 105 -13.76 0.99 5.26
N ASP A 106 -12.52 1.21 5.69
CA ASP A 106 -12.14 2.46 6.36
C ASP A 106 -11.97 3.59 5.34
N VAL A 107 -11.40 3.29 4.18
CA VAL A 107 -11.26 4.25 3.07
C VAL A 107 -12.63 4.67 2.51
N GLU A 108 -13.60 3.74 2.44
CA GLU A 108 -14.98 4.06 2.04
C GLU A 108 -15.63 5.07 3.00
N LYS A 109 -15.47 4.89 4.31
CA LYS A 109 -15.96 5.85 5.31
C LYS A 109 -15.31 7.22 5.14
N MET A 110 -13.98 7.25 4.95
CA MET A 110 -13.26 8.52 4.68
C MET A 110 -13.83 9.23 3.45
N VAL A 111 -14.06 8.52 2.35
CA VAL A 111 -14.63 9.09 1.12
C VAL A 111 -16.05 9.58 1.32
N GLN A 112 -16.88 8.87 2.08
CA GLN A 112 -18.24 9.31 2.42
C GLN A 112 -18.23 10.63 3.18
N GLU A 113 -17.39 10.75 4.21
CA GLU A 113 -17.22 11.98 4.99
C GLU A 113 -16.68 13.14 4.14
N GLN A 114 -15.72 12.87 3.26
CA GLN A 114 -15.17 13.86 2.33
C GLN A 114 -16.24 14.38 1.36
N ARG A 115 -17.06 13.48 0.80
CA ARG A 115 -18.18 13.86 -0.09
C ARG A 115 -19.23 14.69 0.64
N ALA A 116 -19.56 14.34 1.88
CA ALA A 116 -20.48 15.13 2.71
C ALA A 116 -19.98 16.56 2.94
N LYS A 117 -18.66 16.77 2.93
CA LYS A 117 -17.99 18.08 3.03
C LYS A 117 -17.80 18.78 1.67
N GLY A 118 -18.31 18.21 0.58
CA GLY A 118 -18.19 18.78 -0.76
C GLY A 118 -16.82 18.61 -1.42
N LEU A 119 -15.95 17.72 -0.91
CA LEU A 119 -14.69 17.42 -1.58
C LEU A 119 -14.94 16.62 -2.86
N ALA A 120 -14.40 17.10 -3.98
CA ALA A 120 -14.55 16.47 -5.29
C ALA A 120 -13.47 15.43 -5.62
N LYS A 121 -12.30 15.50 -4.98
CA LYS A 121 -11.17 14.61 -5.22
C LYS A 121 -10.33 14.40 -3.96
N SER A 122 -9.75 13.22 -3.84
CA SER A 122 -8.80 12.84 -2.80
C SER A 122 -8.02 11.59 -3.22
N PHE A 123 -6.92 11.27 -2.52
CA PHE A 123 -6.19 10.03 -2.76
C PHE A 123 -7.04 8.80 -2.41
N GLU A 124 -7.90 8.91 -1.39
CA GLU A 124 -8.83 7.85 -1.00
C GLU A 124 -9.80 7.50 -2.15
N MET A 125 -10.32 8.50 -2.85
CA MET A 125 -11.17 8.28 -4.02
C MET A 125 -10.42 7.60 -5.18
N VAL A 126 -9.14 7.96 -5.38
CA VAL A 126 -8.28 7.30 -6.37
C VAL A 126 -8.04 5.84 -6.00
N LEU A 127 -7.73 5.56 -4.72
CA LEU A 127 -7.52 4.21 -4.22
C LEU A 127 -8.75 3.32 -4.36
N LEU A 128 -9.95 3.84 -4.06
CA LEU A 128 -11.18 3.07 -4.30
C LEU A 128 -11.32 2.69 -5.77
N ARG A 129 -11.04 3.62 -6.69
CA ARG A 129 -11.10 3.33 -8.14
C ARG A 129 -10.05 2.30 -8.56
N LEU A 130 -8.84 2.40 -8.04
CA LEU A 130 -7.77 1.43 -8.32
C LEU A 130 -8.13 0.02 -7.81
N ASP A 131 -8.70 -0.07 -6.60
CA ASP A 131 -9.14 -1.34 -6.02
C ASP A 131 -10.34 -1.95 -6.76
N ASP A 132 -11.25 -1.12 -7.28
CA ASP A 132 -12.34 -1.59 -8.17
C ASP A 132 -11.77 -2.19 -9.46
N LEU A 133 -10.83 -1.48 -10.11
CA LEU A 133 -10.15 -1.94 -11.33
C LEU A 133 -9.35 -3.23 -11.13
N ALA A 134 -8.85 -3.50 -9.92
CA ALA A 134 -8.09 -4.72 -9.65
C ALA A 134 -8.97 -5.99 -9.63
N LYS A 135 -10.29 -5.84 -9.48
CA LYS A 135 -11.28 -6.92 -9.41
C LYS A 135 -11.91 -7.26 -10.77
N GLU A 136 -11.79 -6.35 -11.73
CA GLU A 136 -12.12 -6.58 -13.14
C GLU A 136 -11.11 -7.57 -13.78
#